data_AF-J4UKW6-F1
#
_entry.id   AF-J4UKW6-F1
#
_cell.length_a   1.000
_cell.length_b   1.000
_cell.length_c   1.000
_cell.angle_alpha   90.00
_cell.angle_beta   90.00
_cell.angle_gamma   90.00
#
_symmetry.space_group_name_H-M   'P 1'
#
loop_
_entity.id
_entity.type
_entity.pdbx_description
1 polymer ?
#
loop_
_entity_poly.entity_id
_entity_poly.type
_entity_poly.pdbx_seq_one_letter_code
_entity_poly.pdbx_strand_id
1 'polypeptide(L)'
;MPLQDTNWDTLKADIKAAPSETFVVFTGSKDEDGKSWCPSCNEAAPDIERVFKGDEHHALVVPFTLDDFDNNLWPRKEWAIRGVPMIYRLKDGELSGAFLIHNDLPFGEMLDAYVSGEDAYEKWTEEKRGDNYIPPETRWSWLREDFDVGEKRAQEDIARGQERAKWKKEYLAKRKAAQNGKEESEKKARTEAEAPATDATVCTGVSCAA
;
A
#
# COMPACT_ATOMS: atom_id res chain seq x y z
N MET A 1 -18.22 20.90 16.41
CA MET A 1 -18.55 19.57 15.84
C MET A 1 -17.35 18.68 16.06
N PRO A 2 -17.47 17.70 16.97
CA PRO A 2 -16.36 16.83 17.35
C PRO A 2 -16.00 15.83 16.25
N LEU A 3 -14.87 15.14 16.41
CA LEU A 3 -14.40 14.00 15.60
C LEU A 3 -15.54 13.20 14.94
N GLN A 4 -15.56 13.21 13.62
CA GLN A 4 -16.51 12.46 12.80
C GLN A 4 -15.76 11.34 12.09
N ASP A 5 -16.18 10.10 12.33
CA ASP A 5 -15.69 8.95 11.56
C ASP A 5 -16.20 9.03 10.11
N THR A 6 -15.31 8.74 9.16
CA THR A 6 -15.60 8.68 7.73
C THR A 6 -14.84 7.51 7.11
N ASN A 7 -15.00 7.28 5.81
CA ASN A 7 -14.25 6.29 5.04
C ASN A 7 -13.98 6.80 3.63
N TRP A 8 -13.23 6.02 2.85
CA TRP A 8 -12.81 6.39 1.49
C TRP A 8 -13.95 6.71 0.54
N ASP A 9 -15.05 5.96 0.65
CA ASP A 9 -16.18 6.08 -0.26
C ASP A 9 -16.96 7.37 -0.01
N THR A 10 -17.00 7.84 1.24
CA THR A 10 -17.75 9.03 1.63
C THR A 10 -16.88 10.28 1.79
N LEU A 11 -15.55 10.14 1.91
CA LEU A 11 -14.63 11.24 2.24
C LEU A 11 -14.83 12.49 1.38
N LYS A 12 -14.99 12.35 0.04
CA LYS A 12 -15.21 13.52 -0.84
C LYS A 12 -16.52 14.25 -0.54
N ALA A 13 -17.58 13.49 -0.23
CA ALA A 13 -18.87 14.07 0.13
C ALA A 13 -18.81 14.70 1.52
N ASP A 14 -18.14 14.05 2.46
CA ASP A 14 -17.98 14.53 3.84
C ASP A 14 -17.16 15.82 3.88
N ILE A 15 -16.06 15.91 3.11
CA ILE A 15 -15.29 17.16 2.95
C ILE A 15 -16.16 18.29 2.41
N LYS A 16 -17.01 18.01 1.42
CA LYS A 16 -17.91 19.02 0.83
C LYS A 16 -18.99 19.50 1.80
N ALA A 17 -19.42 18.63 2.72
CA ALA A 17 -20.42 18.93 3.74
C ALA A 17 -19.82 19.57 5.00
N ALA A 18 -18.49 19.50 5.16
CA ALA A 18 -17.80 19.95 6.34
C ALA A 18 -17.73 21.50 6.43
N PRO A 19 -17.48 22.07 7.62
CA PRO A 19 -17.21 23.48 7.79
C PRO A 19 -16.01 23.96 6.97
N SER A 20 -15.94 25.29 6.75
CA SER A 20 -14.88 25.94 5.97
C SER A 20 -13.48 25.55 6.43
N GLU A 21 -13.25 25.45 7.73
CA GLU A 21 -12.02 24.86 8.26
C GLU A 21 -12.32 23.47 8.82
N THR A 22 -11.64 22.47 8.26
CA THR A 22 -11.79 21.06 8.66
C THR A 22 -10.46 20.36 8.59
N PHE A 23 -10.21 19.46 9.53
CA PHE A 23 -9.05 18.59 9.53
C PHE A 23 -9.42 17.20 9.01
N VAL A 24 -8.50 16.54 8.32
CA VAL A 24 -8.64 15.14 7.93
C VAL A 24 -7.54 14.35 8.60
N VAL A 25 -7.92 13.40 9.46
CA VAL A 25 -7.02 12.58 10.26
C VAL A 25 -6.99 11.18 9.65
N PHE A 26 -5.89 10.85 9.00
CA PHE A 26 -5.62 9.48 8.56
C PHE A 26 -4.95 8.72 9.70
N THR A 27 -5.56 7.61 10.11
CA THR A 27 -5.07 6.76 11.20
C THR A 27 -5.19 5.29 10.81
N GLY A 28 -4.44 4.40 11.46
CA GLY A 28 -4.64 2.97 11.24
C GLY A 28 -5.98 2.52 11.82
N SER A 29 -6.72 1.69 11.07
CA SER A 29 -7.95 1.03 11.50
C SER A 29 -7.76 0.32 12.84
N LYS A 30 -8.82 0.41 13.66
CA LYS A 30 -8.86 -0.16 15.01
C LYS A 30 -9.43 -1.58 14.96
N ASP A 31 -8.89 -2.45 15.80
CA ASP A 31 -9.44 -3.79 16.08
C ASP A 31 -10.64 -3.73 17.04
N GLU A 32 -11.14 -4.91 17.45
CA GLU A 32 -12.26 -5.04 18.40
C GLU A 32 -11.95 -4.44 19.78
N ASP A 33 -10.67 -4.35 20.16
CA ASP A 33 -10.20 -3.72 21.40
C ASP A 33 -10.00 -2.21 21.25
N GLY A 34 -10.31 -1.64 20.07
CA GLY A 34 -10.13 -0.22 19.77
C GLY A 34 -8.67 0.17 19.52
N LYS A 35 -7.76 -0.78 19.34
CA LYS A 35 -6.34 -0.53 19.07
C LYS A 35 -6.06 -0.54 17.58
N SER A 36 -5.30 0.45 17.15
CA SER A 36 -4.78 0.53 15.79
C SER A 36 -3.66 -0.49 15.57
N TRP A 37 -3.59 -1.08 14.37
CA TRP A 37 -2.43 -1.87 13.95
C TRP A 37 -1.13 -1.05 13.89
N CYS A 38 -1.25 0.28 13.82
CA CYS A 38 -0.17 1.24 13.75
C CYS A 38 0.23 1.70 15.17
N PRO A 39 1.44 1.38 15.68
CA PRO A 39 1.86 1.77 17.03
C PRO A 39 1.80 3.28 17.28
N SER A 40 2.34 4.09 16.36
CA SER A 40 2.30 5.56 16.46
C SER A 40 0.88 6.13 16.44
N CYS A 41 -0.08 5.41 15.84
CA CYS A 41 -1.50 5.77 15.85
C CYS A 41 -2.14 5.56 17.22
N ASN A 42 -1.72 4.52 17.95
CA ASN A 42 -2.13 4.34 19.34
C ASN A 42 -1.54 5.42 20.25
N GLU A 43 -0.28 5.79 20.02
CA GLU A 43 0.40 6.86 20.78
C GLU A 43 -0.21 8.24 20.52
N ALA A 44 -0.59 8.54 19.28
CA ALA A 44 -1.18 9.82 18.89
C ALA A 44 -2.67 9.96 19.26
N ALA A 45 -3.39 8.85 19.44
CA ALA A 45 -4.83 8.85 19.65
C ALA A 45 -5.29 9.73 20.84
N PRO A 46 -4.65 9.68 22.04
CA PRO A 46 -5.06 10.52 23.17
C PRO A 46 -4.97 12.02 22.88
N ASP A 47 -3.95 12.45 22.12
CA ASP A 47 -3.77 13.86 21.75
C ASP A 47 -4.75 14.30 20.66
N ILE A 48 -5.00 13.45 19.66
CA ILE A 48 -6.03 13.68 18.64
C ILE A 48 -7.41 13.80 19.30
N GLU A 49 -7.73 12.87 20.20
CA GLU A 49 -8.99 12.91 20.96
C GLU A 49 -9.06 14.16 21.83
N ARG A 50 -7.98 14.54 22.53
CA ARG A 50 -7.94 15.76 23.34
C ARG A 50 -8.26 17.02 22.53
N VAL A 51 -7.66 17.15 21.34
CA VAL A 51 -7.77 18.36 20.50
C VAL A 51 -9.12 18.43 19.77
N PHE A 52 -9.64 17.31 19.28
CA PHE A 52 -10.83 17.31 18.41
C PHE A 52 -12.12 16.79 19.09
N LYS A 53 -12.09 16.46 20.38
CA LYS A 53 -13.30 16.11 21.15
C LYS A 53 -14.16 17.32 21.50
N GLY A 54 -13.59 18.52 21.50
CA GLY A 54 -14.31 19.78 21.71
C GLY A 54 -15.07 20.24 20.47
N ASP A 55 -15.70 21.41 20.56
CA ASP A 55 -16.40 22.05 19.44
C ASP A 55 -15.54 23.07 18.68
N GLU A 56 -14.31 23.33 19.13
CA GLU A 56 -13.40 24.33 18.57
C GLU A 56 -12.87 23.96 17.19
N HIS A 57 -12.66 22.66 16.95
CA HIS A 57 -12.10 22.14 15.71
C HIS A 57 -12.92 20.97 15.19
N HIS A 58 -13.10 20.92 13.87
CA HIS A 58 -13.79 19.82 13.19
C HIS A 58 -12.78 18.89 12.52
N ALA A 59 -12.88 17.59 12.77
CA ALA A 59 -12.00 16.59 12.16
C ALA A 59 -12.78 15.40 11.59
N LEU A 60 -12.43 15.01 10.37
CA LEU A 60 -12.86 13.78 9.71
C LEU A 60 -11.80 12.70 9.94
N VAL A 61 -12.15 11.62 10.63
CA VAL A 61 -11.24 10.49 10.90
C VAL A 61 -11.41 9.42 9.84
N VAL A 62 -10.34 9.16 9.11
CA VAL A 62 -10.30 8.15 8.04
C VAL A 62 -9.42 6.98 8.49
N PRO A 63 -10.01 5.81 8.82
CA PRO A 63 -9.24 4.62 9.16
C PRO A 63 -8.63 3.96 7.91
N PHE A 64 -7.36 3.57 8.02
CA PHE A 64 -6.60 2.81 7.02
C PHE A 64 -6.46 1.35 7.43
N THR A 65 -6.76 0.41 6.56
CA THR A 65 -6.27 -0.96 6.68
C THR A 65 -4.88 -1.10 6.06
N LEU A 66 -4.18 -2.21 6.31
CA LEU A 66 -2.95 -2.52 5.59
C LEU A 66 -3.21 -2.72 4.08
N ASP A 67 -4.35 -3.33 3.74
CA ASP A 67 -4.76 -3.55 2.35
C ASP A 67 -5.07 -2.22 1.62
N ASP A 68 -5.62 -1.23 2.33
CA ASP A 68 -5.83 0.12 1.80
C ASP A 68 -4.51 0.79 1.39
N PHE A 69 -3.42 0.47 2.10
CA PHE A 69 -2.10 1.04 1.80
C PHE A 69 -1.59 0.57 0.44
N ASP A 70 -1.85 -0.69 0.09
CA ASP A 70 -1.36 -1.32 -1.13
C ASP A 70 -2.27 -1.05 -2.35
N ASN A 71 -3.57 -0.85 -2.13
CA ASN A 71 -4.56 -0.69 -3.19
C ASN A 71 -4.78 0.79 -3.58
N ASN A 72 -3.75 1.38 -4.19
CA ASN A 72 -3.74 2.66 -4.94
C ASN A 72 -4.93 3.61 -4.69
N LEU A 73 -5.03 4.16 -3.48
CA LEU A 73 -6.08 5.09 -3.10
C LEU A 73 -5.83 6.48 -3.69
N TRP A 74 -6.87 7.10 -4.26
CA TRP A 74 -6.78 8.43 -4.85
C TRP A 74 -6.17 9.50 -3.91
N PRO A 75 -6.39 9.51 -2.57
CA PRO A 75 -5.76 10.49 -1.67
C PRO A 75 -4.27 10.26 -1.52
N ARG A 76 -3.80 9.02 -1.68
CA ARG A 76 -2.35 8.72 -1.68
C ARG A 76 -1.66 9.45 -2.83
N LYS A 77 -2.33 9.54 -3.98
CA LYS A 77 -1.84 10.25 -5.17
C LYS A 77 -2.08 11.76 -5.09
N GLU A 78 -3.30 12.18 -4.74
CA GLU A 78 -3.69 13.59 -4.76
C GLU A 78 -3.14 14.36 -3.55
N TRP A 79 -3.20 13.76 -2.36
CA TRP A 79 -2.80 14.38 -1.09
C TRP A 79 -1.52 13.83 -0.54
N ALA A 80 -0.91 12.92 -1.29
CA ALA A 80 0.46 12.57 -1.04
C ALA A 80 0.57 11.88 0.35
N ILE A 81 -0.28 10.88 0.60
CA ILE A 81 -0.27 10.15 1.87
C ILE A 81 0.92 9.18 1.91
N ARG A 82 1.78 9.29 2.94
CA ARG A 82 2.99 8.45 3.10
C ARG A 82 2.92 7.41 4.19
N GLY A 83 1.96 7.55 5.08
CA GLY A 83 1.89 6.79 6.30
C GLY A 83 0.76 7.30 7.15
N VAL A 84 0.61 6.64 8.29
CA VAL A 84 -0.30 7.03 9.35
C VAL A 84 0.49 7.06 10.68
N PRO A 85 0.11 7.92 11.63
CA PRO A 85 -0.93 8.93 11.50
C PRO A 85 -0.48 10.13 10.65
N MET A 86 -1.40 10.74 9.92
CA MET A 86 -1.18 12.04 9.27
C MET A 86 -2.44 12.88 9.35
N ILE A 87 -2.25 14.20 9.51
CA ILE A 87 -3.35 15.14 9.64
C ILE A 87 -3.22 16.19 8.55
N TYR A 88 -4.30 16.49 7.87
CA TYR A 88 -4.35 17.54 6.86
C TYR A 88 -5.32 18.62 7.30
N ARG A 89 -4.99 19.87 7.01
CA ARG A 89 -5.90 21.01 7.18
C ARG A 89 -6.50 21.34 5.83
N LEU A 90 -7.82 21.45 5.80
CA LEU A 90 -8.59 21.94 4.67
C LEU A 90 -9.17 23.32 4.98
N LYS A 91 -9.10 24.21 4.00
CA LYS A 91 -9.81 25.49 3.98
C LYS A 91 -10.70 25.53 2.75
N ASP A 92 -12.00 25.69 2.97
CA ASP A 92 -13.05 25.69 1.95
C ASP A 92 -13.03 24.41 1.06
N GLY A 93 -12.71 23.28 1.69
CA GLY A 93 -12.60 21.97 1.02
C GLY A 93 -11.30 21.76 0.23
N GLU A 94 -10.40 22.73 0.21
CA GLU A 94 -9.10 22.64 -0.44
C GLU A 94 -7.97 22.42 0.57
N LEU A 95 -6.94 21.70 0.14
CA LEU A 95 -5.78 21.41 0.99
C LEU A 95 -4.99 22.69 1.27
N SER A 96 -4.94 23.12 2.53
CA SER A 96 -4.18 24.30 2.96
C SER A 96 -2.89 23.95 3.71
N GLY A 97 -2.81 22.75 4.29
CA GLY A 97 -1.62 22.32 4.99
C GLY A 97 -1.61 20.83 5.30
N ALA A 98 -0.42 20.30 5.58
CA ALA A 98 -0.21 18.92 5.95
C ALA A 98 0.67 18.87 7.19
N PHE A 99 0.28 18.01 8.12
CA PHE A 99 0.96 17.74 9.36
C PHE A 99 1.72 16.43 9.24
N LEU A 100 3.05 16.53 9.28
CA LEU A 100 3.93 15.38 9.28
C LEU A 100 4.32 15.06 10.70
N ILE A 101 4.15 13.80 11.08
CA ILE A 101 4.59 13.35 12.39
C ILE A 101 6.11 13.22 12.39
N HIS A 102 6.68 13.89 13.37
CA HIS A 102 8.10 13.96 13.61
C HIS A 102 8.39 13.23 14.92
N ASN A 103 8.99 12.04 14.83
CA ASN A 103 9.27 11.18 15.98
C ASN A 103 10.23 11.84 17.01
N ASP A 104 10.90 12.93 16.62
CA ASP A 104 11.81 13.72 17.44
C ASP A 104 11.11 14.83 18.25
N LEU A 105 9.82 15.06 18.06
CA LEU A 105 9.09 16.16 18.68
C LEU A 105 7.86 15.70 19.49
N PRO A 106 7.47 16.41 20.56
CA PRO A 106 6.28 16.07 21.34
C PRO A 106 5.01 16.28 20.50
N PHE A 107 4.34 15.18 20.15
CA PHE A 107 3.18 15.17 19.25
C PHE A 107 2.04 16.09 19.72
N GLY A 108 1.68 16.06 21.01
CA GLY A 108 0.60 16.88 21.56
C GLY A 108 0.84 18.39 21.40
N GLU A 109 2.04 18.89 21.75
CA GLU A 109 2.39 20.31 21.58
C GLU A 109 2.40 20.72 20.11
N MET A 110 2.92 19.83 19.26
CA MET A 110 2.97 20.04 17.82
C MET A 110 1.56 20.15 17.23
N LEU A 111 0.65 19.27 17.66
CA LEU A 111 -0.75 19.27 17.24
C LEU A 111 -1.48 20.53 17.72
N ASP A 112 -1.25 20.96 18.97
CA ASP A 112 -1.82 22.19 19.52
C ASP A 112 -1.40 23.41 18.69
N ALA A 113 -0.11 23.51 18.37
CA ALA A 113 0.41 24.57 17.50
C ALA A 113 -0.19 24.48 16.09
N TYR A 114 -0.33 23.27 15.54
CA TYR A 114 -0.90 23.05 14.22
C TYR A 114 -2.34 23.53 14.13
N VAL A 115 -3.21 23.10 15.03
CA VAL A 115 -4.64 23.48 14.99
C VAL A 115 -4.86 24.96 15.31
N SER A 116 -3.93 25.60 16.03
CA SER A 116 -3.96 27.03 16.33
C SER A 116 -3.72 27.93 15.10
N GLY A 117 -3.13 27.40 14.03
CA GLY A 117 -2.93 28.13 12.77
C GLY A 117 -1.59 27.84 12.11
N GLU A 118 -1.44 28.22 10.85
CA GLU A 118 -0.18 28.06 10.10
C GLU A 118 0.97 28.85 10.74
N ASP A 119 0.73 30.12 11.12
CA ASP A 119 1.76 30.95 11.75
C ASP A 119 2.20 30.41 13.12
N ALA A 120 1.27 29.91 13.92
CA ALA A 120 1.56 29.32 15.22
C ALA A 120 2.39 28.04 15.07
N TYR A 121 2.02 27.21 14.09
CA TYR A 121 2.74 25.98 13.76
C TYR A 121 4.17 26.24 13.28
N GLU A 122 4.36 27.17 12.34
CA GLU A 122 5.68 27.46 11.80
C GLU A 122 6.58 28.11 12.86
N LYS A 123 6.06 29.04 13.66
CA LYS A 123 6.81 29.61 14.79
C LYS A 123 7.22 28.54 15.80
N TRP A 124 6.31 27.64 16.16
CA TRP A 124 6.61 26.53 17.06
C TRP A 124 7.67 25.60 16.45
N THR A 125 7.57 25.31 15.16
CA THR A 125 8.52 24.43 14.45
C THR A 125 9.91 25.07 14.38
N GLU A 126 9.99 26.36 14.10
CA GLU A 126 11.23 27.15 14.11
C GLU A 126 11.88 27.12 15.50
N GLU A 127 11.11 27.36 16.56
CA GLU A 127 11.59 27.32 17.94
C GLU A 127 12.12 25.93 18.33
N LYS A 128 11.38 24.86 18.02
CA LYS A 128 11.76 23.50 18.41
C LYS A 128 12.91 22.93 17.58
N ARG A 129 13.01 23.28 16.29
CA ARG A 129 14.05 22.76 15.38
C ARG A 129 15.32 23.61 15.37
N GLY A 130 15.24 24.90 15.72
CA GLY A 130 16.37 25.83 15.69
C GLY A 130 17.06 25.81 14.32
N ASP A 131 18.35 25.52 14.31
CA ASP A 131 19.17 25.45 13.07
C ASP A 131 18.72 24.39 12.07
N ASN A 132 17.88 23.42 12.48
CA ASN A 132 17.31 22.39 11.60
C ASN A 132 15.93 22.78 11.05
N TYR A 133 15.46 24.00 11.30
CA TYR A 133 14.20 24.48 10.75
C TYR A 133 14.28 24.57 9.22
N ILE A 134 13.28 23.99 8.55
CA ILE A 134 13.13 24.08 7.10
C ILE A 134 11.85 24.87 6.84
N PRO A 135 11.93 26.01 6.15
CA PRO A 135 10.78 26.86 5.91
C PRO A 135 9.77 26.17 4.96
N PRO A 136 8.48 26.53 5.05
CA PRO A 136 7.40 25.78 4.41
C PRO A 136 7.58 25.67 2.90
N GLU A 137 8.00 26.71 2.20
CA GLU A 137 8.21 26.70 0.75
C GLU A 137 9.24 25.64 0.31
N THR A 138 10.28 25.43 1.13
CA THR A 138 11.30 24.40 0.88
C THR A 138 10.74 23.02 1.22
N ARG A 139 10.06 22.89 2.38
CA ARG A 139 9.44 21.65 2.84
C ARG A 139 8.43 21.11 1.82
N TRP A 140 7.58 21.97 1.28
CA TRP A 140 6.59 21.62 0.27
C TRP A 140 7.20 21.20 -1.06
N SER A 141 8.26 21.88 -1.50
CA SER A 141 8.97 21.49 -2.71
C SER A 141 9.57 20.09 -2.57
N TRP A 142 10.22 19.80 -1.44
CA TRP A 142 10.80 18.47 -1.18
C TRP A 142 9.74 17.40 -1.09
N LEU A 143 8.61 17.68 -0.40
CA LEU A 143 7.51 16.74 -0.35
C LEU A 143 7.05 16.37 -1.75
N ARG A 144 6.75 17.35 -2.62
CA ARG A 144 6.32 17.11 -4.00
C ARG A 144 7.35 16.32 -4.81
N GLU A 145 8.62 16.69 -4.74
CA GLU A 145 9.68 15.97 -5.43
C GLU A 145 9.79 14.52 -4.96
N ASP A 146 9.77 14.30 -3.64
CA ASP A 146 9.73 12.97 -3.06
C ASP A 146 8.50 12.20 -3.56
N PHE A 147 7.34 12.85 -3.77
CA PHE A 147 6.13 12.20 -4.32
C PHE A 147 6.35 11.71 -5.72
N ASP A 148 6.89 12.54 -6.59
CA ASP A 148 7.18 12.17 -7.97
C ASP A 148 8.19 11.01 -8.02
N VAL A 149 9.23 11.07 -7.20
CA VAL A 149 10.22 9.98 -7.08
C VAL A 149 9.58 8.70 -6.53
N GLY A 150 8.73 8.82 -5.51
CA GLY A 150 8.03 7.70 -4.89
C GLY A 150 7.02 7.04 -5.83
N GLU A 151 6.23 7.83 -6.57
CA GLU A 151 5.28 7.33 -7.56
C GLU A 151 6.02 6.60 -8.68
N LYS A 152 7.12 7.17 -9.18
CA LYS A 152 7.96 6.53 -10.19
C LYS A 152 8.50 5.17 -9.70
N ARG A 153 9.04 5.11 -8.47
CA ARG A 153 9.51 3.84 -7.88
C ARG A 153 8.38 2.81 -7.75
N ALA A 154 7.20 3.24 -7.30
CA ALA A 154 6.04 2.36 -7.19
C ALA A 154 5.61 1.79 -8.56
N GLN A 155 5.61 2.63 -9.61
CA GLN A 155 5.31 2.20 -10.98
C GLN A 155 6.35 1.20 -11.50
N GLU A 156 7.65 1.46 -11.26
CA GLU A 156 8.73 0.53 -11.59
C GLU A 156 8.58 -0.81 -10.85
N ASP A 157 8.17 -0.80 -9.58
CA ASP A 157 7.91 -2.01 -8.81
C ASP A 157 6.72 -2.82 -9.33
N ILE A 158 5.63 -2.15 -9.68
CA ILE A 158 4.47 -2.78 -10.31
C ILE A 158 4.88 -3.43 -11.64
N ALA A 159 5.63 -2.71 -12.48
CA ALA A 159 6.13 -3.23 -13.75
C ALA A 159 7.03 -4.47 -13.55
N ARG A 160 7.99 -4.40 -12.61
CA ARG A 160 8.82 -5.56 -12.24
C ARG A 160 8.01 -6.72 -11.69
N GLY A 161 6.93 -6.44 -10.95
CA GLY A 161 5.99 -7.45 -10.46
C GLY A 161 5.28 -8.17 -11.61
N GLN A 162 4.78 -7.41 -12.60
CA GLN A 162 4.12 -7.95 -13.80
C GLN A 162 5.08 -8.77 -14.67
N GLU A 163 6.32 -8.30 -14.87
CA GLU A 163 7.35 -9.04 -15.58
C GLU A 163 7.70 -10.35 -14.89
N ARG A 164 7.87 -10.34 -13.56
CA ARG A 164 8.11 -11.55 -12.76
C ARG A 164 6.95 -12.54 -12.85
N ALA A 165 5.70 -12.05 -12.80
CA ALA A 165 4.52 -12.88 -12.94
C ALA A 165 4.45 -13.53 -14.34
N LYS A 166 4.73 -12.77 -15.40
CA LYS A 166 4.81 -13.27 -16.78
C LYS A 166 5.89 -14.34 -16.92
N TRP A 167 7.11 -14.04 -16.47
CA TRP A 167 8.24 -14.97 -16.49
C TRP A 167 7.90 -16.27 -15.75
N LYS A 168 7.29 -16.18 -14.56
CA LYS A 168 6.89 -17.35 -13.76
C LYS A 168 5.88 -18.23 -14.52
N LYS A 169 4.90 -17.61 -15.20
CA LYS A 169 3.91 -18.33 -16.02
C LYS A 169 4.58 -19.07 -17.18
N GLU A 170 5.48 -18.41 -17.90
CA GLU A 170 6.22 -19.01 -19.02
C GLU A 170 7.15 -20.15 -18.56
N TYR A 171 7.86 -19.95 -17.45
CA TYR A 171 8.73 -20.95 -16.85
C TYR A 171 7.95 -22.22 -16.45
N LEU A 172 6.81 -22.06 -15.78
CA LEU A 172 5.95 -23.17 -15.39
C LEU A 172 5.38 -23.91 -16.61
N ALA A 173 4.99 -23.18 -17.65
CA ALA A 173 4.51 -23.79 -18.90
C ALA A 173 5.60 -24.63 -19.59
N LYS A 174 6.83 -24.11 -19.70
CA LYS A 174 7.99 -24.84 -20.26
C LYS A 174 8.31 -26.09 -19.44
N ARG A 175 8.33 -25.96 -18.11
CA ARG A 175 8.58 -27.10 -17.21
C ARG A 175 7.51 -28.18 -17.36
N LYS A 176 6.23 -27.81 -17.44
CA LYS A 176 5.13 -28.76 -17.67
C LYS A 176 5.25 -29.45 -19.03
N ALA A 177 5.58 -28.71 -20.09
CA ALA A 177 5.80 -29.29 -21.43
C ALA A 177 6.97 -30.28 -21.44
N ALA A 178 8.09 -29.96 -20.78
CA ALA A 178 9.23 -30.87 -20.67
C ALA A 178 8.89 -32.15 -19.89
N GLN A 179 8.10 -32.03 -18.81
CA GLN A 179 7.63 -33.18 -18.05
C GLN A 179 6.71 -34.08 -18.89
N ASN A 180 5.73 -33.49 -19.59
CA ASN A 180 4.84 -34.24 -20.48
C ASN A 180 5.62 -34.97 -21.58
N GLY A 181 6.60 -34.30 -22.21
CA GLY A 181 7.45 -34.93 -23.23
C GLY A 181 8.27 -36.10 -22.69
N LYS A 182 8.75 -35.99 -21.45
CA LYS A 182 9.44 -37.11 -20.77
C LYS A 182 8.48 -38.28 -20.53
N GLU A 183 7.30 -38.02 -19.97
CA GLU A 183 6.27 -39.04 -19.71
C GLU A 183 5.81 -39.74 -21.00
N GLU A 184 5.64 -39.00 -22.10
CA GLU A 184 5.31 -39.57 -23.41
C GLU A 184 6.44 -40.47 -23.95
N SER A 185 7.70 -40.05 -23.83
CA SER A 185 8.84 -40.86 -24.25
C SER A 185 9.00 -42.14 -23.42
N GLU A 186 8.79 -42.07 -22.10
CA GLU A 186 8.81 -43.23 -21.20
C GLU A 186 7.66 -44.20 -21.53
N LYS A 187 6.45 -43.68 -21.79
CA LYS A 187 5.30 -44.50 -22.20
C LYS A 187 5.54 -45.19 -23.54
N LYS A 188 6.12 -44.49 -24.51
CA LYS A 188 6.48 -45.07 -25.82
C LYS A 188 7.51 -46.18 -25.66
N ALA A 189 8.59 -45.93 -24.92
CA ALA A 189 9.63 -46.93 -24.65
C ALA A 189 9.08 -48.19 -23.95
N ARG A 190 8.16 -48.01 -23.00
CA ARG A 190 7.48 -49.13 -22.33
C ARG A 190 6.61 -49.94 -23.28
N THR A 191 5.87 -49.28 -24.18
CA THR A 191 5.01 -49.95 -25.17
C THR A 191 5.85 -50.73 -26.19
N GLU A 192 7.00 -50.19 -26.61
CA GLU A 192 7.95 -50.87 -27.50
C GLU A 192 8.62 -52.08 -26.81
N ALA A 193 8.91 -52.00 -25.51
CA ALA A 193 9.49 -53.11 -24.74
C ALA A 193 8.48 -54.23 -24.43
N GLU A 194 7.19 -53.91 -24.29
CA GLU A 194 6.10 -54.87 -24.02
C GLU A 194 5.53 -55.50 -25.32
N ALA A 195 6.01 -55.10 -26.51
CA ALA A 195 5.57 -55.68 -27.77
C ALA A 195 5.91 -57.19 -27.80
N PRO A 196 4.91 -58.08 -28.01
CA PRO A 196 5.16 -59.51 -28.00
C PRO A 196 6.19 -59.84 -29.07
N ALA A 197 7.24 -60.58 -28.68
CA ALA A 197 8.17 -61.17 -29.63
C ALA A 197 7.33 -61.95 -30.63
N THR A 198 7.22 -61.44 -31.85
CA THR A 198 6.47 -62.10 -32.89
C THR A 198 7.16 -63.43 -33.11
N ASP A 199 6.44 -64.51 -32.75
CA ASP A 199 6.89 -65.88 -32.90
C ASP A 199 7.46 -66.04 -34.31
N ALA A 200 8.79 -66.13 -34.37
CA ALA A 200 9.49 -66.56 -35.56
C ALA A 200 8.98 -67.98 -35.80
N THR A 201 7.95 -68.08 -36.63
CA THR A 201 7.34 -69.34 -37.03
C THR A 201 8.47 -70.23 -37.52
N VAL A 202 8.72 -71.26 -36.73
CA VAL A 202 9.72 -72.28 -36.93
C VAL A 202 9.38 -73.02 -38.22
N CYS A 203 9.99 -72.60 -39.33
CA CYS A 203 10.05 -73.40 -40.55
C CYS A 203 11.07 -74.53 -40.35
N THR A 204 10.69 -75.61 -39.66
CA THR A 204 11.44 -76.87 -39.67
C THR A 204 10.55 -78.00 -40.17
N GLY A 205 10.95 -78.62 -41.29
CA GLY A 205 10.35 -79.84 -41.84
C GLY A 205 10.25 -79.75 -43.37
N VAL A 206 11.29 -80.10 -44.15
CA VAL A 206 11.63 -81.47 -44.60
C VAL A 206 10.51 -82.13 -45.40
N SER A 207 10.70 -82.29 -46.72
CA SER A 207 10.57 -83.60 -47.37
C SER A 207 11.30 -83.65 -48.72
N CYS A 208 12.13 -84.69 -48.84
CA CYS A 208 12.87 -85.16 -50.02
C CYS A 208 11.99 -85.84 -51.08
N ALA A 209 12.66 -86.22 -52.19
CA ALA A 209 12.34 -87.22 -53.23
C ALA A 209 11.64 -86.67 -54.49
N ALA A 210 12.01 -87.02 -55.72
CA ALA A 210 13.01 -87.95 -56.27
C ALA A 210 13.45 -87.46 -57.67
#